data_AF-A0A2N2L572-F1
#
_entry.id   AF-A0A2N2L572-F1
#
_cell.length_a   1.000
_cell.length_b   1.000
_cell.length_c   1.000
_cell.angle_alpha   90.00
_cell.angle_beta   90.00
_cell.angle_gamma   90.00
#
_symmetry.space_group_name_H-M   'P 1'
#
loop_
_entity.id
_entity.type
_entity.pdbx_description
1 polymer ?
#
loop_
_entity_poly.entity_id
_entity_poly.type
_entity_poly.pdbx_seq_one_letter_code
_entity_poly.pdbx_strand_id
1 'polypeptide(L)'
;MEKQNYLLYSDGACRGNPGEGGAGAVIIDATGNVVWEGKEYLGHCTNNIAEYKALILGLRGALAHGYTKLDVYLDSELLARQINGAYRVKNENLKVLMQDVRSLLSSFESVEVKHVLRCHNAQADRLANLAIDTHS
;
A
#
# COMPACT_ATOMS: atom_id res chain seq x y z
N MET A 1 -24.34 -14.00 2.84
CA MET A 1 -23.57 -13.03 2.03
C MET A 1 -22.23 -13.67 1.76
N GLU A 2 -21.94 -14.04 0.51
CA GLU A 2 -20.62 -14.56 0.16
C GLU A 2 -19.59 -13.46 0.45
N LYS A 3 -18.57 -13.78 1.25
CA LYS A 3 -17.49 -12.83 1.54
C LYS A 3 -16.71 -12.59 0.25
N GLN A 4 -16.96 -11.45 -0.38
CA GLN A 4 -16.31 -11.01 -1.62
C GLN A 4 -14.83 -10.72 -1.37
N ASN A 5 -13.98 -11.09 -2.33
CA ASN A 5 -12.55 -10.75 -2.28
C ASN A 5 -12.37 -9.33 -2.84
N TYR A 6 -11.59 -8.51 -2.15
CA TYR A 6 -11.25 -7.16 -2.59
C TYR A 6 -9.80 -7.11 -3.05
N LEU A 7 -9.49 -6.22 -3.99
CA LEU A 7 -8.14 -6.01 -4.49
C LEU A 7 -7.64 -4.67 -3.96
N LEU A 8 -6.52 -4.67 -3.22
CA LEU A 8 -5.85 -3.46 -2.78
C LEU A 8 -4.64 -3.19 -3.68
N TYR A 9 -4.60 -1.99 -4.25
CA TYR A 9 -3.46 -1.43 -4.96
C TYR A 9 -2.89 -0.28 -4.13
N SER A 10 -1.58 -0.22 -3.97
CA SER A 10 -0.93 0.89 -3.26
C SER A 10 0.39 1.27 -3.93
N ASP A 11 0.74 2.54 -3.86
CA ASP A 11 1.99 3.07 -4.41
C ASP A 11 2.51 4.25 -3.58
N GLY A 12 3.83 4.33 -3.45
CA GLY A 12 4.54 5.43 -2.83
C GLY A 12 5.23 6.32 -3.86
N ALA A 13 4.99 7.63 -3.78
CA ALA A 13 5.71 8.63 -4.59
C ALA A 13 6.74 9.37 -3.74
N CYS A 14 7.90 9.69 -4.32
CA CYS A 14 8.95 10.45 -3.65
C CYS A 14 9.70 11.34 -4.67
N ARG A 15 9.67 12.66 -4.50
CA ARG A 15 10.36 13.65 -5.35
C ARG A 15 11.75 13.94 -4.81
N GLY A 16 12.72 13.13 -5.23
CA GLY A 16 14.05 13.05 -4.62
C GLY A 16 14.10 11.92 -3.58
N ASN A 17 15.26 11.30 -3.34
CA ASN A 17 15.36 10.16 -2.42
C ASN A 17 16.54 10.34 -1.44
N PRO A 18 16.32 10.96 -0.26
CA PRO A 18 15.04 11.43 0.29
C PRO A 18 14.51 12.73 -0.35
N GLY A 19 13.21 12.98 -0.22
CA GLY A 19 12.49 14.09 -0.84
C GLY A 19 11.03 14.17 -0.41
N GLU A 20 10.26 15.07 -1.01
CA GLU A 20 8.81 15.20 -0.76
C GLU A 20 8.07 13.92 -1.13
N GLY A 21 7.33 13.34 -0.19
CA GLY A 21 6.73 12.02 -0.31
C GLY A 21 5.21 12.02 -0.24
N GLY A 22 4.60 11.08 -0.95
CA GLY A 22 3.15 10.85 -0.96
C GLY A 22 2.83 9.37 -0.99
N ALA A 23 1.67 9.01 -0.45
CA ALA A 23 1.12 7.67 -0.47
C ALA A 23 -0.23 7.68 -1.19
N GLY A 24 -0.48 6.66 -1.99
CA GLY A 24 -1.76 6.42 -2.66
C GLY A 24 -2.20 4.97 -2.51
N ALA A 25 -3.49 4.76 -2.33
CA ALA A 25 -4.08 3.42 -2.25
C ALA A 25 -5.49 3.40 -2.84
N VAL A 26 -5.85 2.28 -3.46
CA VAL A 26 -7.14 2.05 -4.13
C VAL A 26 -7.62 0.64 -3.78
N ILE A 27 -8.89 0.51 -3.42
CA ILE A 27 -9.53 -0.79 -3.22
C ILE A 27 -10.62 -0.99 -4.26
N ILE A 28 -10.59 -2.16 -4.90
CA ILE A 28 -11.49 -2.55 -5.97
C ILE A 28 -12.26 -3.80 -5.54
N ASP A 29 -13.56 -3.87 -5.85
CA ASP A 29 -14.36 -5.07 -5.65
C ASP A 29 -14.11 -6.14 -6.75
N ALA A 30 -14.72 -7.32 -6.60
CA ALA A 30 -14.55 -8.40 -7.58
C ALA A 30 -15.15 -8.11 -8.97
N THR A 31 -15.93 -7.04 -9.11
CA THR A 31 -16.52 -6.60 -10.40
C THR A 31 -15.67 -5.52 -11.09
N GLY A 32 -14.58 -5.08 -10.47
CA GLY A 32 -13.69 -4.06 -11.00
C GLY A 32 -14.09 -2.63 -10.60
N ASN A 33 -15.06 -2.44 -9.70
CA ASN A 33 -15.43 -1.10 -9.25
C ASN A 33 -14.53 -0.63 -8.11
N VAL A 34 -14.11 0.62 -8.17
CA VAL A 34 -13.40 1.29 -7.08
C VAL A 34 -14.39 1.53 -5.94
N VAL A 35 -14.15 0.88 -4.81
CA VAL A 35 -15.00 1.01 -3.60
C VAL A 35 -14.37 1.91 -2.54
N TRP A 36 -13.07 2.19 -2.66
CA TRP A 36 -12.37 3.12 -1.78
C TRP A 36 -11.08 3.63 -2.42
N GLU A 37 -10.74 4.89 -2.13
CA GLU A 37 -9.46 5.51 -2.48
C GLU A 37 -8.92 6.29 -1.27
N GLY A 38 -7.61 6.28 -1.11
CA GLY A 38 -6.91 7.04 -0.08
C GLY A 38 -5.65 7.68 -0.64
N LYS A 39 -5.34 8.88 -0.15
CA LYS A 39 -4.07 9.54 -0.42
C LYS A 39 -3.59 10.28 0.83
N GLU A 40 -2.29 10.30 1.05
CA GLU A 40 -1.68 10.94 2.23
C GLU A 40 -0.36 11.61 1.83
N TYR A 41 -0.20 12.88 2.21
CA TYR A 41 1.09 13.56 2.09
C TYR A 41 1.98 13.15 3.27
N LEU A 42 3.20 12.71 2.96
CA LEU A 42 4.09 12.07 3.94
C LEU A 42 5.20 13.00 4.44
N GLY A 43 5.27 14.23 3.92
CA GLY A 43 6.41 15.11 4.14
C GLY A 43 7.69 14.56 3.50
N HIS A 44 8.83 14.94 4.06
CA HIS A 44 10.13 14.52 3.54
C HIS A 44 10.46 13.07 3.96
N CYS A 45 10.47 12.13 3.02
CA CYS A 45 10.79 10.73 3.29
C CYS A 45 11.64 10.10 2.17
N THR A 46 11.94 8.81 2.27
CA THR A 46 12.57 8.03 1.18
C THR A 46 11.50 7.28 0.42
N ASN A 47 11.82 6.83 -0.80
CA ASN A 47 10.87 6.04 -1.60
C ASN A 47 10.38 4.80 -0.84
N ASN A 48 11.31 4.07 -0.20
CA ASN A 48 10.96 2.88 0.58
C ASN A 48 9.99 3.20 1.73
N ILE A 49 10.13 4.35 2.39
CA ILE A 49 9.19 4.74 3.45
C ILE A 49 7.81 5.06 2.84
N ALA A 50 7.78 5.75 1.70
CA ALA A 50 6.53 6.07 1.01
C ALA A 50 5.73 4.81 0.65
N GLU A 51 6.39 3.81 0.08
CA GLU A 51 5.82 2.51 -0.30
C GLU A 51 5.17 1.78 0.88
N TYR A 52 5.91 1.68 2.01
CA TYR A 52 5.38 1.07 3.22
C TYR A 52 4.17 1.83 3.76
N LYS A 53 4.23 3.16 3.77
CA LYS A 53 3.12 4.00 4.25
C LYS A 53 1.90 3.90 3.35
N ALA A 54 2.07 3.80 2.04
CA ALA A 54 0.99 3.59 1.09
C ALA A 54 0.26 2.26 1.33
N LEU A 55 1.02 1.18 1.56
CA LEU A 55 0.42 -0.10 1.94
C LEU A 55 -0.34 -0.01 3.27
N ILE A 56 0.24 0.62 4.30
CA ILE A 56 -0.41 0.81 5.60
C ILE A 56 -1.71 1.62 5.45
N LEU A 57 -1.71 2.67 4.65
CA LEU A 57 -2.87 3.49 4.32
C LEU A 57 -3.99 2.62 3.72
N GLY A 58 -3.66 1.80 2.74
CA GLY A 58 -4.60 0.88 2.10
C GLY A 58 -5.17 -0.19 3.05
N LEU A 59 -4.31 -0.84 3.84
CA LEU A 59 -4.75 -1.86 4.80
C LEU A 59 -5.67 -1.28 5.88
N ARG A 60 -5.36 -0.09 6.40
CA ARG A 60 -6.23 0.61 7.35
C ARG A 60 -7.57 0.99 6.70
N GLY A 61 -7.53 1.49 5.46
CA GLY A 61 -8.73 1.77 4.68
C GLY A 61 -9.63 0.55 4.54
N ALA A 62 -9.06 -0.60 4.19
CA ALA A 62 -9.79 -1.85 4.05
C ALA A 62 -10.44 -2.33 5.36
N LEU A 63 -9.67 -2.34 6.46
CA LEU A 63 -10.18 -2.73 7.78
C LEU A 63 -11.31 -1.80 8.27
N ALA A 64 -11.16 -0.48 8.06
CA ALA A 64 -12.16 0.50 8.47
C ALA A 64 -13.52 0.30 7.75
N HIS A 65 -13.51 -0.26 6.54
CA HIS A 65 -14.72 -0.56 5.77
C HIS A 65 -15.21 -2.01 5.94
N GLY A 66 -14.54 -2.80 6.79
CA GLY A 66 -14.92 -4.19 7.06
C GLY A 66 -14.59 -5.16 5.93
N TYR A 67 -13.63 -4.82 5.05
CA TYR A 67 -13.15 -5.71 4.00
C TYR A 67 -12.18 -6.74 4.60
N THR A 68 -12.67 -7.94 4.92
CA THR A 68 -11.89 -8.95 5.65
C THR A 68 -11.12 -9.94 4.77
N LYS A 69 -11.35 -9.93 3.45
CA LYS A 69 -10.62 -10.74 2.45
C LYS A 69 -9.99 -9.84 1.39
N LEU A 70 -8.67 -9.91 1.22
CA LEU A 70 -7.92 -8.94 0.43
C LEU A 70 -6.78 -9.58 -0.40
N ASP A 71 -6.71 -9.27 -1.68
CA ASP A 71 -5.51 -9.48 -2.49
C ASP A 71 -4.77 -8.14 -2.61
N VAL A 72 -3.55 -8.08 -2.08
CA VAL A 72 -2.70 -6.89 -2.12
C VAL A 72 -1.77 -6.98 -3.31
N TYR A 73 -1.80 -5.96 -4.15
CA TYR A 73 -0.96 -5.79 -5.32
C TYR A 73 0.01 -4.63 -5.11
N LEU A 74 1.30 -4.96 -5.15
CA LEU A 74 2.41 -4.03 -5.00
C LEU A 74 3.24 -4.01 -6.27
N ASP A 75 3.76 -2.84 -6.66
CA ASP A 75 4.77 -2.71 -7.73
C ASP A 75 6.21 -2.89 -7.21
N SER A 76 6.42 -2.73 -5.91
CA SER A 76 7.69 -3.03 -5.25
C SER A 76 7.84 -4.53 -4.97
N GLU A 77 8.56 -5.23 -5.86
CA GLU A 77 8.90 -6.64 -5.66
C GLU A 77 9.67 -6.87 -4.35
N LEU A 78 10.55 -5.94 -3.96
CA LEU A 78 11.28 -6.01 -2.71
C LEU A 78 10.34 -6.04 -1.50
N LEU A 79 9.35 -5.14 -1.47
CA LEU A 79 8.38 -5.06 -0.39
C LEU A 79 7.52 -6.34 -0.33
N ALA A 80 7.01 -6.80 -1.47
CA ALA A 80 6.26 -8.05 -1.55
C ALA A 80 7.07 -9.24 -1.01
N ARG A 81 8.34 -9.37 -1.41
CA ARG A 81 9.25 -10.43 -0.92
C ARG A 81 9.57 -10.29 0.57
N GLN A 82 9.65 -9.07 1.11
CA GLN A 82 9.86 -8.85 2.55
C GLN A 82 8.63 -9.24 3.38
N ILE A 83 7.43 -8.92 2.89
CA ILE A 83 6.17 -9.30 3.55
C ILE A 83 6.00 -10.82 3.55
N ASN A 84 6.27 -11.46 2.40
CA ASN A 84 6.22 -12.91 2.25
C ASN A 84 7.38 -13.66 2.95
N GLY A 85 8.25 -12.95 3.68
CA GLY A 85 9.32 -13.54 4.48
C GLY A 85 10.54 -14.02 3.70
N ALA A 86 10.57 -13.84 2.38
CA ALA A 86 11.71 -14.21 1.52
C ALA A 86 12.95 -13.32 1.77
N TYR A 87 12.74 -12.07 2.19
CA TYR A 87 13.83 -11.14 2.52
C TYR A 87 13.70 -10.51 3.89
N ARG A 88 14.85 -10.34 4.57
CA ARG A 88 14.92 -9.63 5.86
C ARG A 88 15.05 -8.13 5.64
N VAL A 89 14.28 -7.36 6.40
CA VAL A 89 14.40 -5.90 6.50
C VAL A 89 15.60 -5.55 7.39
N LYS A 90 16.59 -4.87 6.82
CA LYS A 90 17.83 -4.50 7.55
C LYS A 90 17.73 -3.16 8.27
N ASN A 91 17.00 -2.20 7.72
CA ASN A 91 16.89 -0.85 8.25
C ASN A 91 15.90 -0.83 9.44
N GLU A 92 16.31 -0.29 10.59
CA GLU A 92 15.50 -0.25 11.81
C GLU A 92 14.17 0.50 11.62
N ASN A 93 14.16 1.63 10.89
CA ASN A 93 12.92 2.37 10.62
C ASN A 93 11.93 1.54 9.78
N LEU A 94 12.45 0.80 8.80
CA LEU A 94 11.61 -0.09 7.98
C LEU A 94 11.14 -1.32 8.75
N LYS A 95 11.88 -1.77 9.79
CA LYS A 95 11.42 -2.88 10.64
C LYS A 95 10.17 -2.50 11.42
N VAL A 96 10.10 -1.27 11.94
CA VAL A 96 8.90 -0.76 12.61
C VAL A 96 7.71 -0.76 11.65
N LEU A 97 7.89 -0.21 10.44
CA LEU A 97 6.82 -0.22 9.43
C LEU A 97 6.42 -1.64 9.01
N MET A 98 7.37 -2.58 8.92
CA MET A 98 7.07 -3.98 8.63
C MET A 98 6.30 -4.66 9.76
N GLN A 99 6.55 -4.30 11.03
CA GLN A 99 5.76 -4.79 12.15
C GLN A 99 4.32 -4.30 12.07
N ASP A 100 4.12 -3.02 11.75
CA ASP A 100 2.79 -2.44 11.55
C ASP A 100 2.04 -3.14 10.41
N VAL A 101 2.70 -3.34 9.26
CA VAL A 101 2.14 -4.07 8.12
C VAL A 101 1.72 -5.48 8.54
N ARG A 102 2.59 -6.22 9.24
CA ARG A 102 2.27 -7.59 9.70
C ARG A 102 1.10 -7.62 10.68
N SER A 103 1.03 -6.66 11.60
CA SER A 103 -0.07 -6.54 12.56
C SER A 103 -1.40 -6.24 11.86
N LEU A 104 -1.38 -5.42 10.82
CA LEU A 104 -2.56 -5.14 10.01
C LEU A 104 -2.99 -6.37 9.22
N LEU A 105 -2.04 -7.04 8.54
CA LEU A 105 -2.29 -8.26 7.77
C LEU A 105 -2.89 -9.39 8.63
N SER A 106 -2.46 -9.54 9.89
CA SER A 106 -3.04 -10.54 10.80
C SER A 106 -4.49 -10.26 11.23
N SER A 107 -5.01 -9.06 10.95
CA SER A 107 -6.40 -8.69 11.25
C SER A 107 -7.38 -9.08 10.14
N PHE A 108 -6.88 -9.51 8.97
CA PHE A 108 -7.71 -10.00 7.87
C PHE A 108 -7.98 -11.50 8.03
N GLU A 109 -9.14 -11.96 7.56
CA GLU A 109 -9.47 -13.39 7.51
C GLU A 109 -8.65 -14.13 6.45
N SER A 110 -8.38 -13.45 5.33
CA SER A 110 -7.58 -13.96 4.24
C SER A 110 -6.89 -12.80 3.56
N VAL A 111 -5.58 -12.86 3.43
CA VAL A 111 -4.81 -11.87 2.69
C VAL A 111 -3.71 -12.53 1.87
N GLU A 112 -3.60 -12.16 0.60
CA GLU A 112 -2.53 -12.62 -0.29
C GLU A 112 -1.77 -11.41 -0.84
N VAL A 113 -0.44 -11.46 -0.83
CA VAL A 113 0.40 -10.34 -1.28
C VAL A 113 1.15 -10.75 -2.55
N LYS A 114 0.83 -10.06 -3.65
CA LYS A 114 1.36 -10.30 -5.00
C LYS A 114 2.10 -9.08 -5.52
N HIS A 115 3.14 -9.34 -6.29
CA HIS A 115 3.80 -8.31 -7.08
C HIS A 115 3.13 -8.20 -8.45
N VAL A 116 2.87 -6.98 -8.91
CA VAL A 116 2.37 -6.68 -10.26
C VAL A 116 3.25 -5.66 -10.96
N LEU A 117 3.25 -5.70 -12.29
CA LEU A 117 3.90 -4.67 -13.08
C LEU A 117 3.20 -3.32 -12.85
N ARG A 118 4.01 -2.26 -12.73
CA ARG A 118 3.57 -0.88 -12.48
C ARG A 118 2.48 -0.35 -13.41
N CYS A 119 2.38 -0.85 -14.64
CA CYS A 119 1.30 -0.51 -15.57
C CYS A 119 -0.10 -0.82 -15.02
N HIS A 120 -0.24 -1.74 -14.06
CA HIS A 120 -1.49 -2.06 -13.39
C HIS A 120 -1.73 -1.26 -12.11
N ASN A 121 -0.79 -0.38 -11.70
CA ASN A 121 -0.85 0.40 -10.45
C ASN A 121 -1.03 1.92 -10.68
N ALA A 122 -1.35 2.33 -11.91
CA ALA A 122 -1.35 3.74 -12.32
C ALA A 122 -2.29 4.65 -11.49
N GLN A 123 -3.38 4.09 -10.95
CA GLN A 123 -4.33 4.86 -10.15
C GLN A 123 -3.76 5.18 -8.75
N ALA A 124 -3.07 4.23 -8.11
CA ALA A 124 -2.40 4.46 -6.84
C ALA A 124 -1.20 5.42 -7.01
N ASP A 125 -0.40 5.27 -8.08
CA ASP A 125 0.69 6.20 -8.44
C ASP A 125 0.18 7.64 -8.59
N ARG A 126 -0.95 7.80 -9.29
CA ARG A 126 -1.61 9.11 -9.46
C ARG A 126 -2.03 9.70 -8.12
N LEU A 127 -2.62 8.90 -7.23
CA LEU A 127 -3.05 9.37 -5.90
C LEU A 127 -1.85 9.80 -5.04
N ALA A 128 -0.75 9.05 -5.09
CA ALA A 128 0.47 9.36 -4.36
C ALA A 128 1.09 10.68 -4.84
N ASN A 129 1.20 10.89 -6.15
CA ASN A 129 1.68 12.15 -6.71
C ASN A 129 0.72 13.31 -6.40
N LEU A 130 -0.58 13.09 -6.48
CA LEU A 130 -1.59 14.09 -6.15
C LEU A 130 -1.51 14.51 -4.68
N ALA A 131 -1.17 13.59 -3.77
CA ALA A 131 -0.96 13.92 -2.36
C ALA A 131 0.16 14.95 -2.18
N ILE A 132 1.27 14.80 -2.91
CA ILE A 132 2.38 15.74 -2.91
C ILE A 132 1.94 17.08 -3.52
N ASP A 133 1.33 17.05 -4.69
CA ASP A 133 0.93 18.26 -5.43
C ASP A 133 -0.09 19.12 -4.68
N THR A 134 -1.02 18.49 -3.95
CA THR A 134 -2.06 19.21 -3.22
C THR A 134 -1.62 19.76 -1.86
N HIS A 135 -0.38 19.47 -1.44
CA HIS A 135 0.25 20.01 -0.23
C HIS A 135 1.44 20.94 -0.53
N SER A 136 1.76 21.15 -1.82
CA SER A 136 2.84 22.03 -2.31
C SER A 136 2.42 23.49 -2.39
#